data_AF-B9JAV3-F1
#
_entry.id   AF-B9JAV3-F1
#
_cell.length_a   1.000
_cell.length_b   1.000
_cell.length_c   1.000
_cell.angle_alpha   90.00
_cell.angle_beta   90.00
_cell.angle_gamma   90.00
#
_symmetry.space_group_name_H-M   'P 1'
#
loop_
_entity.id
_entity.type
_entity.pdbx_description
1 polymer ?
#
loop_
_entity_poly.entity_id
_entity_poly.type
_entity_poly.pdbx_seq_one_letter_code
_entity_poly.pdbx_strand_id
1 'polypeptide(L)'
;MHRTSNVAMKSLSDIEPGELIRYNFGTGASILVLLNVLEDGSGVFGVFESPVFEKPMCWHAMKRDGLCLSYGSDWVIEEVHGTETIPGGYYLDQSSHLSIYEDGLVLAFLPAKGRFDFQTFLFNLTTSSVVNAVDQAKVAPISEWRLWESEAHFTNEKGPLFEMKRNDP
;
A
#
# COMPACT_ATOMS: atom_id res chain seq x y z
N MET A 1 -19.81 24.68 -6.40
CA MET A 1 -18.97 23.94 -5.44
C MET A 1 -18.39 22.75 -6.17
N HIS A 2 -17.09 22.78 -6.50
CA HIS A 2 -16.42 21.66 -7.15
C HIS A 2 -15.76 20.81 -6.07
N ARG A 3 -16.18 19.54 -5.95
CA ARG A 3 -15.52 18.57 -5.08
C ARG A 3 -14.29 18.06 -5.84
N THR A 4 -13.10 18.20 -5.26
CA THR A 4 -11.86 17.69 -5.88
C THR A 4 -11.58 16.22 -5.55
N SER A 5 -12.34 15.67 -4.61
CA SER A 5 -12.18 14.30 -4.11
C SER A 5 -13.27 13.41 -4.69
N ASN A 6 -12.86 12.28 -5.27
CA ASN A 6 -13.76 11.24 -5.77
C ASN A 6 -14.19 10.25 -4.68
N VAL A 7 -13.93 10.57 -3.41
CA VAL A 7 -14.19 9.65 -2.30
C VAL A 7 -15.66 9.24 -2.25
N ALA A 8 -15.90 7.94 -2.19
CA ALA A 8 -17.22 7.34 -2.09
C ALA A 8 -17.31 6.43 -0.87
N MET A 9 -18.47 6.41 -0.22
CA MET A 9 -18.76 5.37 0.76
C MET A 9 -19.12 4.08 0.01
N LYS A 10 -18.46 2.97 0.34
CA LYS A 10 -18.69 1.66 -0.29
C LYS A 10 -18.79 0.56 0.77
N SER A 11 -19.51 -0.52 0.44
CA SER A 11 -19.39 -1.78 1.17
C SER A 11 -18.01 -2.39 0.92
N LEU A 12 -17.40 -3.01 1.94
CA LEU A 12 -16.15 -3.75 1.78
C LEU A 12 -16.26 -4.88 0.76
N SER A 13 -17.46 -5.43 0.55
CA SER A 13 -17.78 -6.43 -0.48
C SER A 13 -17.68 -5.92 -1.91
N ASP A 14 -17.73 -4.59 -2.09
CA ASP A 14 -17.78 -3.94 -3.41
C ASP A 14 -16.42 -3.32 -3.80
N ILE A 15 -15.41 -3.49 -2.95
CA ILE A 15 -14.03 -3.04 -3.18
C ILE A 15 -13.32 -3.99 -4.15
N GLU A 16 -12.57 -3.44 -5.08
CA GLU A 16 -11.80 -4.23 -6.06
C GLU A 16 -10.31 -4.28 -5.67
N PRO A 17 -9.56 -5.34 -6.05
CA PRO A 17 -8.11 -5.34 -5.87
C PRO A 17 -7.45 -4.10 -6.49
N GLY A 18 -6.51 -3.51 -5.77
CA GLY A 18 -5.86 -2.23 -6.12
C GLY A 18 -6.61 -0.99 -5.63
N GLU A 19 -7.85 -1.11 -5.14
CA GLU A 19 -8.61 0.04 -4.64
C GLU A 19 -8.12 0.48 -3.24
N LEU A 20 -7.84 1.78 -3.10
CA LEU A 20 -7.40 2.39 -1.85
C LEU A 20 -8.62 2.78 -1.01
N ILE A 21 -8.60 2.42 0.27
CA ILE A 21 -9.70 2.68 1.20
C ILE A 21 -9.19 3.29 2.52
N ARG A 22 -10.08 4.01 3.18
CA ARG A 22 -9.99 4.36 4.59
C ARG A 22 -11.03 3.58 5.37
N TYR A 23 -10.57 2.84 6.38
CA TYR A 23 -11.40 1.95 7.19
C TYR A 23 -11.13 2.18 8.68
N ASN A 24 -12.13 1.96 9.53
CA ASN A 24 -12.01 2.13 10.98
C ASN A 24 -12.15 0.79 11.69
N PHE A 25 -11.08 0.35 12.34
CA PHE A 25 -11.07 -0.87 13.17
C PHE A 25 -11.60 -0.64 14.61
N GLY A 26 -12.20 0.52 14.88
CA GLY A 26 -12.78 0.92 16.16
C GLY A 26 -11.95 1.94 16.95
N THR A 27 -10.62 1.95 16.77
CA THR A 27 -9.71 2.86 17.50
C THR A 27 -9.27 4.07 16.69
N GLY A 28 -9.58 4.11 15.39
CA GLY A 28 -9.24 5.22 14.51
C GLY A 28 -9.18 4.83 13.04
N ALA A 29 -9.00 5.83 12.18
CA ALA A 29 -8.90 5.64 10.74
C ALA A 29 -7.58 4.94 10.37
N SER A 30 -7.68 3.99 9.45
CA SER A 30 -6.56 3.28 8.83
C SER A 30 -6.61 3.46 7.33
N ILE A 31 -5.46 3.39 6.66
CA ILE A 31 -5.34 3.49 5.19
C ILE A 31 -4.91 2.13 4.67
N LEU A 32 -5.70 1.56 3.76
CA LEU A 32 -5.49 0.21 3.24
C LEU A 32 -5.69 0.16 1.74
N VAL A 33 -5.10 -0.85 1.10
CA VAL A 33 -5.39 -1.26 -0.28
C VAL A 33 -5.83 -2.72 -0.28
N LEU A 34 -6.86 -3.08 -1.05
CA LEU A 34 -7.22 -4.48 -1.23
C LEU A 34 -6.20 -5.15 -2.16
N LEU A 35 -5.47 -6.15 -1.69
CA LEU A 35 -4.45 -6.85 -2.48
C LEU A 35 -5.03 -8.04 -3.24
N ASN A 36 -5.89 -8.82 -2.57
CA ASN A 36 -6.50 -10.02 -3.14
C ASN A 36 -7.81 -10.38 -2.43
N VAL A 37 -8.65 -11.15 -3.10
CA VAL A 37 -9.86 -11.77 -2.53
C VAL A 37 -9.63 -13.27 -2.48
N LEU A 38 -9.78 -13.86 -1.29
CA LEU A 38 -9.61 -15.28 -1.05
C LEU A 38 -10.84 -16.07 -1.49
N GLU A 39 -10.69 -17.39 -1.63
CA GLU A 39 -11.78 -18.29 -2.05
C GLU A 39 -13.01 -18.26 -1.12
N ASP A 40 -12.81 -17.96 0.17
CA ASP A 40 -13.88 -17.83 1.16
C ASP A 40 -14.58 -16.46 1.13
N GLY A 41 -14.18 -15.56 0.22
CA GLY A 41 -14.68 -14.20 0.10
C GLY A 41 -14.04 -13.19 1.06
N SER A 42 -13.11 -13.62 1.92
CA SER A 42 -12.31 -12.70 2.73
C SER A 42 -11.34 -11.89 1.86
N GLY A 43 -11.00 -10.68 2.29
CA GLY A 43 -10.02 -9.82 1.63
C GLY A 43 -8.67 -9.87 2.31
N VAL A 44 -7.60 -9.86 1.54
CA VAL A 44 -6.24 -9.57 2.02
C VAL A 44 -5.95 -8.10 1.73
N PHE A 45 -5.74 -7.32 2.79
CA PHE A 45 -5.50 -5.88 2.68
C PHE A 45 -4.05 -5.56 3.04
N GLY A 46 -3.41 -4.72 2.23
CA GLY A 46 -2.17 -4.05 2.56
C GLY A 46 -2.51 -2.84 3.41
N VAL A 47 -1.89 -2.71 4.57
CA VAL A 47 -2.10 -1.64 5.55
C VAL A 47 -0.93 -0.68 5.43
N PHE A 48 -1.19 0.52 4.92
CA PHE A 48 -0.19 1.58 4.89
C PHE A 48 0.04 2.14 6.29
N GLU A 49 -1.06 2.48 6.98
CA GLU A 49 -1.05 3.07 8.31
C GLU A 49 -2.29 2.67 9.09
N SER A 50 -2.14 2.41 10.39
CA SER A 50 -3.26 2.13 11.28
C SER A 50 -2.87 2.30 12.76
N PRO A 51 -3.78 2.78 13.63
CA PRO A 51 -3.56 2.77 15.06
C PRO A 51 -3.69 1.37 15.70
N VAL A 52 -4.17 0.37 14.96
CA VAL A 52 -4.34 -1.01 15.46
C VAL A 52 -3.08 -1.86 15.25
N PHE A 53 -2.31 -1.56 14.20
CA PHE A 53 -1.13 -2.33 13.84
C PHE A 53 0.13 -1.61 14.32
N GLU A 54 1.01 -2.33 15.01
CA GLU A 54 2.25 -1.75 15.58
C GLU A 54 3.21 -1.26 14.50
N LYS A 55 3.17 -1.88 13.31
CA LYS A 55 4.04 -1.53 12.18
C LYS A 55 3.20 -1.07 10.99
N PRO A 56 3.59 0.02 10.32
CA PRO A 56 3.05 0.35 9.00
C PRO A 56 3.49 -0.70 7.98
N MET A 57 2.92 -0.63 6.78
CA MET A 57 3.27 -1.49 5.65
C MET A 57 3.21 -2.99 5.99
N CYS A 58 2.15 -3.39 6.69
CA CYS A 58 1.85 -4.79 6.97
C CYS A 58 0.62 -5.27 6.19
N TRP A 59 0.34 -6.57 6.15
CA TRP A 59 -0.91 -7.08 5.59
C TRP A 59 -1.85 -7.65 6.67
N HIS A 60 -3.15 -7.61 6.38
CA HIS A 60 -4.19 -8.15 7.23
C HIS A 60 -5.30 -8.82 6.40
N ALA A 61 -5.63 -10.06 6.73
CA ALA A 61 -6.79 -10.74 6.18
C ALA A 61 -8.01 -10.53 7.07
N MET A 62 -9.11 -10.08 6.49
CA MET A 62 -10.39 -9.88 7.19
C MET A 62 -11.59 -10.19 6.31
N LYS A 63 -12.73 -10.44 6.93
CA LYS A 63 -14.02 -10.49 6.23
C LYS A 63 -14.31 -9.15 5.58
N ARG A 64 -15.06 -9.19 4.47
CA ARG A 64 -15.43 -8.02 3.68
C ARG A 64 -16.83 -7.51 4.03
N ASP A 65 -17.13 -7.46 5.32
CA ASP A 65 -18.36 -6.95 5.89
C ASP A 65 -18.15 -5.56 6.51
N GLY A 66 -19.04 -4.62 6.16
CA GLY A 66 -19.00 -3.26 6.69
C GLY A 66 -18.78 -2.20 5.62
N LEU A 67 -18.65 -0.95 6.08
CA LEU A 67 -18.53 0.23 5.22
C LEU A 67 -17.13 0.83 5.33
N CYS A 68 -16.66 1.38 4.21
CA CYS A 68 -15.41 2.11 4.14
C CYS A 68 -15.58 3.38 3.29
N LEU A 69 -14.58 4.25 3.34
CA LEU A 69 -14.41 5.32 2.36
C LEU A 69 -13.42 4.83 1.31
N SER A 70 -13.86 4.69 0.08
CA SER A 70 -13.01 4.38 -1.06
C SER A 70 -12.49 5.66 -1.71
N TYR A 71 -11.21 5.66 -2.06
CA TYR A 71 -10.56 6.65 -2.91
C TYR A 71 -10.51 6.23 -4.38
N GLY A 72 -10.94 5.01 -4.72
CA GLY A 72 -10.78 4.43 -6.05
C GLY A 72 -9.41 3.79 -6.26
N SER A 73 -9.07 3.54 -7.53
CA SER A 73 -7.80 2.92 -7.95
C SER A 73 -6.88 3.91 -8.69
N ASP A 74 -7.25 5.19 -8.74
CA ASP A 74 -6.52 6.29 -9.37
C ASP A 74 -5.63 7.07 -8.38
N TRP A 75 -5.37 6.47 -7.22
CA TRP A 75 -4.40 6.98 -6.26
C TRP A 75 -2.97 6.89 -6.82
N VAL A 76 -2.10 7.76 -6.32
CA VAL A 76 -0.77 7.98 -6.91
C VAL A 76 0.31 7.78 -5.85
N ILE A 77 1.44 7.19 -6.27
CA ILE A 77 2.67 7.21 -5.50
C ILE A 77 3.61 8.26 -6.09
N GLU A 78 4.12 9.15 -5.25
CA GLU A 78 5.24 10.02 -5.55
C GLU A 78 6.52 9.36 -5.02
N GLU A 79 7.42 8.98 -5.92
CA GLU A 79 8.70 8.38 -5.60
C GLU A 79 9.76 9.46 -5.31
N VAL A 80 10.59 9.25 -4.29
CA VAL A 80 11.79 10.08 -4.04
C VAL A 80 13.02 9.19 -4.19
N HIS A 81 13.70 9.33 -5.33
CA HIS A 81 14.85 8.48 -5.67
C HIS A 81 16.12 8.96 -4.96
N GLY A 82 16.72 8.06 -4.17
CA GLY A 82 17.98 8.28 -3.48
C GLY A 82 19.15 7.55 -4.14
N THR A 83 20.32 7.60 -3.50
CA THR A 83 21.51 6.85 -3.96
C THR A 83 21.32 5.33 -3.91
N GLU A 84 20.36 4.85 -3.11
CA GLU A 84 20.00 3.44 -2.98
C GLU A 84 19.12 2.92 -4.13
N THR A 85 18.49 3.81 -4.92
CA THR A 85 17.57 3.44 -6.00
C THR A 85 18.35 3.00 -7.24
N ILE A 86 19.05 1.88 -7.11
CA ILE A 86 19.85 1.24 -8.15
C ILE A 86 19.50 -0.26 -8.25
N PRO A 87 19.45 -0.84 -9.46
CA PRO A 87 19.21 -2.28 -9.61
C PRO A 87 20.26 -3.12 -8.87
N GLY A 88 19.81 -4.15 -8.17
CA GLY A 88 20.68 -5.02 -7.36
C GLY A 88 21.19 -4.35 -6.09
N GLY A 89 20.65 -3.18 -5.73
CA GLY A 89 20.83 -2.60 -4.41
C GLY A 89 20.31 -3.58 -3.35
N TYR A 90 21.23 -4.18 -2.59
CA TYR A 90 20.84 -5.10 -1.52
C TYR A 90 19.97 -4.38 -0.49
N TYR A 91 18.88 -5.04 -0.10
CA TYR A 91 18.03 -4.74 1.05
C TYR A 91 18.86 -4.80 2.35
N LEU A 92 19.73 -3.81 2.58
CA LEU A 92 20.34 -3.65 3.90
C LEU A 92 19.31 -3.16 4.91
N ASP A 93 18.17 -2.66 4.45
CA ASP A 93 17.05 -2.29 5.29
C ASP A 93 15.76 -2.93 4.79
N GLN A 94 15.12 -3.73 5.66
CA GLN A 94 13.77 -4.29 5.41
C GLN A 94 12.69 -3.19 5.38
N SER A 95 13.09 -1.92 5.51
CA SER A 95 12.23 -0.74 5.49
C SER A 95 11.83 -0.27 4.09
N SER A 96 12.53 -0.67 3.02
CA SER A 96 12.15 -0.25 1.66
C SER A 96 10.94 -1.07 1.20
N HIS A 97 9.75 -0.57 1.57
CA HIS A 97 8.45 -1.16 1.26
C HIS A 97 7.95 -0.86 -0.16
N LEU A 98 8.75 -0.15 -0.97
CA LEU A 98 8.50 0.17 -2.37
C LEU A 98 9.79 -0.08 -3.16
N SER A 99 9.65 -0.71 -4.32
CA SER A 99 10.79 -0.90 -5.23
C SER A 99 10.37 -0.85 -6.69
N ILE A 100 11.30 -0.47 -7.56
CA ILE A 100 11.17 -0.65 -9.01
C ILE A 100 11.59 -2.09 -9.34
N TYR A 101 10.75 -2.80 -10.10
CA TYR A 101 11.01 -4.17 -10.55
C TYR A 101 10.34 -4.44 -11.90
N GLU A 102 11.16 -4.83 -12.89
CA GLU A 102 10.76 -5.16 -14.26
C GLU A 102 9.75 -4.14 -14.84
N ASP A 103 8.47 -4.48 -14.88
CA ASP A 103 7.41 -3.71 -15.54
C ASP A 103 6.70 -2.68 -14.62
N GLY A 104 7.26 -2.38 -13.44
CA GLY A 104 6.67 -1.33 -12.60
C GLY A 104 7.16 -1.24 -11.17
N LEU A 105 6.29 -0.65 -10.34
CA LEU A 105 6.48 -0.51 -8.91
C LEU A 105 5.87 -1.68 -8.16
N VAL A 106 6.59 -2.20 -7.18
CA VAL A 106 6.15 -3.28 -6.30
C VAL A 106 6.16 -2.79 -4.86
N LEU A 107 5.00 -2.86 -4.20
CA LEU A 107 4.88 -2.65 -2.75
C LEU A 107 5.09 -3.97 -2.01
N ALA A 108 5.83 -3.91 -0.90
CA ALA A 108 6.04 -5.05 0.00
C ALA A 108 5.33 -4.83 1.34
N PHE A 109 4.33 -5.66 1.62
CA PHE A 109 3.62 -5.68 2.88
C PHE A 109 4.09 -6.86 3.74
N LEU A 110 4.66 -6.55 4.91
CA LEU A 110 5.18 -7.54 5.84
C LEU A 110 4.05 -8.16 6.68
N PRO A 111 4.26 -9.34 7.28
CA PRO A 111 3.29 -9.87 8.23
C PRO A 111 3.12 -8.96 9.44
N ALA A 112 1.87 -8.76 9.86
CA ALA A 112 1.57 -8.07 11.12
C ALA A 112 2.19 -8.84 12.31
N LYS A 113 2.68 -8.11 13.32
CA LYS A 113 3.33 -8.71 14.50
C LYS A 113 2.40 -9.73 15.18
N GLY A 114 2.97 -10.87 15.58
CA GLY A 114 2.23 -11.94 16.25
C GLY A 114 1.51 -12.91 15.32
N ARG A 115 1.56 -12.70 13.99
CA ARG A 115 1.23 -13.76 13.03
C ARG A 115 2.41 -14.71 12.88
N PHE A 116 2.11 -16.01 12.87
CA PHE A 116 3.09 -17.07 12.55
C PHE A 116 3.33 -17.23 11.04
N ASP A 117 2.57 -16.49 10.23
CA ASP A 117 2.77 -16.44 8.80
C ASP A 117 3.92 -15.48 8.48
N PHE A 118 4.97 -16.00 7.88
CA PHE A 118 6.15 -15.25 7.46
C PHE A 118 6.03 -14.71 6.03
N GLN A 119 4.88 -14.90 5.38
CA GLN A 119 4.69 -14.48 4.01
C GLN A 119 4.66 -12.96 3.90
N THR A 120 5.49 -12.43 3.00
CA THR A 120 5.41 -11.04 2.54
C THR A 120 4.51 -11.00 1.31
N PHE A 121 3.58 -10.04 1.27
CA PHE A 121 2.77 -9.79 0.09
C PHE A 121 3.46 -8.75 -0.78
N LEU A 122 3.82 -9.14 -2.00
CA LEU A 122 4.39 -8.26 -3.01
C LEU A 122 3.26 -7.88 -3.98
N PHE A 123 2.97 -6.58 -4.12
CA PHE A 123 1.87 -6.09 -4.94
C PHE A 123 2.39 -5.18 -6.05
N ASN A 124 2.22 -5.60 -7.30
CA ASN A 124 2.62 -4.82 -8.46
C ASN A 124 1.54 -3.79 -8.79
N LEU A 125 1.92 -2.51 -8.76
CA LEU A 125 1.00 -1.39 -8.96
C LEU A 125 0.54 -1.26 -10.41
N THR A 126 1.40 -1.59 -11.38
CA THR A 126 1.06 -1.54 -12.81
C THR A 126 0.00 -2.57 -13.15
N THR A 127 0.13 -3.80 -12.62
CA THR A 127 -0.80 -4.90 -12.92
C THR A 127 -1.93 -5.04 -11.91
N SER A 128 -1.89 -4.26 -10.82
CA SER A 128 -2.83 -4.35 -9.68
C SER A 128 -3.01 -5.78 -9.16
N SER A 129 -1.89 -6.50 -9.01
CA SER A 129 -1.91 -7.91 -8.64
C SER A 129 -0.76 -8.31 -7.72
N VAL A 130 -0.98 -9.38 -6.94
CA VAL A 130 0.03 -9.98 -6.09
C VAL A 130 1.03 -10.76 -6.95
N VAL A 131 2.32 -10.58 -6.69
CA VAL A 131 3.41 -11.35 -7.30
C VAL A 131 4.06 -12.27 -6.25
N ASN A 132 4.50 -13.46 -6.68
CA ASN A 132 5.01 -14.47 -5.75
C ASN A 132 6.43 -14.20 -5.27
N ALA A 133 7.25 -13.59 -6.12
CA ALA A 133 8.65 -13.29 -5.83
C ALA A 133 9.15 -12.22 -6.81
N VAL A 134 10.21 -11.53 -6.41
CA VAL A 134 10.99 -10.63 -7.26
C VAL A 134 12.44 -11.08 -7.28
N ASP A 135 13.09 -10.97 -8.43
CA ASP A 135 14.53 -11.20 -8.55
C ASP A 135 15.30 -10.05 -7.90
N GLN A 136 15.86 -10.31 -6.73
CA GLN A 136 16.60 -9.35 -5.90
C GLN A 136 17.75 -8.67 -6.65
N ALA A 137 18.35 -9.33 -7.66
CA ALA A 137 19.41 -8.73 -8.45
C ALA A 137 18.91 -7.64 -9.43
N LYS A 138 17.60 -7.57 -9.65
CA LYS A 138 16.95 -6.61 -10.57
C LYS A 138 16.14 -5.53 -9.86
N VAL A 139 15.92 -5.68 -8.55
CA VAL A 139 15.13 -4.73 -7.75
C VAL A 139 15.95 -3.48 -7.49
N ALA A 140 15.33 -2.30 -7.61
CA ALA A 140 15.87 -1.03 -7.15
C ALA A 140 14.97 -0.45 -6.03
N PRO A 141 15.42 -0.42 -4.77
CA PRO A 141 14.58 0.01 -3.64
C PRO A 141 14.36 1.53 -3.63
N ILE A 142 13.21 1.94 -3.09
CA ILE A 142 12.83 3.34 -2.85
C ILE A 142 12.49 3.49 -1.37
N SER A 143 13.36 4.19 -0.63
CA SER A 143 13.20 4.37 0.83
C SER A 143 12.24 5.50 1.19
N GLU A 144 12.03 6.45 0.28
CA GLU A 144 11.22 7.65 0.49
C GLU A 144 10.15 7.75 -0.60
N TRP A 145 8.90 7.84 -0.18
CA TRP A 145 7.78 7.98 -1.11
C TRP A 145 6.52 8.45 -0.37
N ARG A 146 5.56 8.96 -1.14
CA ARG A 146 4.30 9.48 -0.62
C ARG A 146 3.12 8.89 -1.38
N LEU A 147 2.03 8.65 -0.65
CA LEU A 147 0.76 8.18 -1.18
C LEU A 147 -0.22 9.35 -1.28
N TRP A 148 -0.82 9.52 -2.44
CA TRP A 148 -1.78 10.57 -2.73
C TRP A 148 -3.13 9.98 -3.12
N GLU A 149 -4.22 10.64 -2.73
CA GLU A 149 -5.58 10.22 -3.07
C GLU A 149 -5.81 10.12 -4.59
N SER A 150 -5.25 11.05 -5.36
CA SER A 150 -5.38 11.12 -6.81
C SER A 150 -4.30 12.04 -7.40
N GLU A 151 -4.12 12.00 -8.71
CA GLU A 151 -3.24 12.93 -9.45
C GLU A 151 -3.64 14.40 -9.21
N ALA A 152 -4.93 14.69 -9.09
CA ALA A 152 -5.42 16.02 -8.79
C ALA A 152 -5.02 16.48 -7.37
N HIS A 153 -4.99 15.57 -6.39
CA HIS A 153 -4.52 15.89 -5.04
C HIS A 153 -3.01 16.12 -4.97
N PHE A 154 -2.24 15.33 -5.72
CA PHE A 154 -0.80 15.52 -5.90
C PHE A 154 -0.49 16.89 -6.52
N THR A 155 -1.10 17.20 -7.66
CA THR A 155 -0.86 18.46 -8.39
C THR A 155 -1.24 19.71 -7.61
N ASN A 156 -2.23 19.61 -6.72
CA ASN A 156 -2.70 20.73 -5.90
C ASN A 156 -2.03 20.80 -4.51
N GLU A 157 -1.00 19.99 -4.25
CA GLU A 157 -0.21 19.97 -3.00
C GLU A 157 -1.07 19.84 -1.73
N LYS A 158 -2.16 19.06 -1.78
CA LYS A 158 -3.13 18.95 -0.66
C LYS A 158 -2.67 18.09 0.53
N GLY A 159 -1.36 17.84 0.63
CA GLY A 159 -0.75 16.91 1.58
C GLY A 159 -1.00 15.44 1.21
N PRO A 160 -0.01 14.55 1.38
CA PRO A 160 -0.18 13.13 1.10
C PRO A 160 -1.09 12.47 2.15
N LEU A 161 -1.73 11.35 1.75
CA LEU A 161 -2.47 10.49 2.67
C LEU A 161 -1.54 9.71 3.60
N PHE A 162 -0.36 9.36 3.11
CA PHE A 162 0.67 8.62 3.84
C PHE A 162 2.06 9.00 3.29
N GLU A 163 3.07 9.02 4.16
CA GLU A 163 4.45 9.31 3.78
C GLU A 163 5.37 8.27 4.42
N MET A 164 6.15 7.58 3.59
CA MET A 164 7.29 6.79 4.04
C MET A 164 8.52 7.68 3.98
N LYS A 165 9.20 7.82 5.12
CA LYS A 165 10.49 8.50 5.21
C LYS A 165 11.58 7.48 5.41
N ARG A 166 12.75 7.78 4.88
CA ARG A 166 13.98 7.10 5.24
C ARG A 166 14.17 7.18 6.75
N ASN A 167 14.35 6.04 7.39
CA ASN A 167 14.83 6.03 8.76
C ASN A 167 16.32 6.39 8.71
N ASP A 168 16.68 7.52 9.29
CA ASP A 168 18.08 7.83 9.53
C ASP A 168 18.63 6.78 10.53
N PRO A 169 19.73 6.08 10.18
CA PRO A 169 20.32 5.04 11.04
C PRO A 169 20.93 5.59 12.34
#